data_AF-A0A0R2LLT9-F1
#
_entry.id   AF-A0A0R2LLT9-F1
#
_cell.length_a   1.000
_cell.length_b   1.000
_cell.length_c   1.000
_cell.angle_alpha   90.00
_cell.angle_beta   90.00
_cell.angle_gamma   90.00
#
_symmetry.space_group_name_H-M   'P 1'
#
loop_
_entity.id
_entity.type
_entity.pdbx_description
1 polymer ?
#
loop_
_entity_poly.entity_id
_entity_poly.type
_entity_poly.pdbx_seq_one_letter_code
_entity_poly.pdbx_strand_id
1 'polypeptide(L)'
;MKNEEFGHIEVIEKKHRHQTYWDMFATWVGANANNGTWYVGGVIAACGFVTASTTLVIVGLASYILLALAGYMGYKTGIPAMGLTRASFGLRGSFLPSLINLVQFIGWAAVNTFIAATSISYILHDLLGWPVYGKPGGAKGLVLGILVMSVLHLLSTSMGERSVQIIERLGII
;
A
#
# COMPACT_ATOMS: atom_id res chain seq x y z
N MET A 1 15.62 -27.49 -30.66
CA MET A 1 14.36 -27.16 -29.96
C MET A 1 14.58 -25.85 -29.23
N LYS A 2 13.79 -24.83 -29.54
CA LYS A 2 13.99 -23.44 -29.11
C LYS A 2 13.59 -23.35 -27.63
N ASN A 3 14.58 -23.12 -26.75
CA ASN A 3 14.32 -22.82 -25.34
C ASN A 3 13.73 -21.41 -25.26
N GLU A 4 12.41 -21.33 -25.15
CA GLU A 4 11.75 -20.09 -24.74
C GLU A 4 11.78 -20.00 -23.22
N GLU A 5 12.84 -19.39 -22.68
CA GLU A 5 12.99 -19.01 -21.28
C GLU A 5 12.01 -17.87 -20.92
N PHE A 6 10.72 -18.18 -20.79
CA PHE A 6 9.76 -17.23 -20.25
C PHE A 6 9.62 -17.39 -18.73
N GLY A 7 10.43 -16.61 -18.01
CA GLY A 7 10.15 -16.22 -16.62
C GLY A 7 10.90 -17.03 -15.56
N HIS A 8 12.19 -16.75 -15.40
CA HIS A 8 12.94 -17.07 -14.19
C HIS A 8 12.31 -16.33 -13.00
N ILE A 9 11.42 -16.99 -12.29
CA ILE A 9 11.12 -16.59 -10.91
C ILE A 9 12.20 -17.25 -10.07
N GLU A 10 13.17 -16.46 -9.63
CA GLU A 10 14.17 -16.92 -8.69
C GLU A 10 13.49 -17.18 -7.34
N VAL A 11 13.44 -18.44 -6.94
CA VAL A 11 12.87 -18.85 -5.66
C VAL A 11 13.85 -18.46 -4.57
N ILE A 12 13.40 -17.65 -3.61
CA ILE A 12 14.26 -17.21 -2.52
C ILE A 12 14.50 -18.39 -1.57
N GLU A 13 15.73 -18.91 -1.59
CA GLU A 13 16.17 -19.96 -0.68
C GLU A 13 16.03 -19.53 0.78
N LYS A 14 15.76 -20.49 1.68
CA LYS A 14 15.54 -20.23 3.11
C LYS A 14 16.71 -19.50 3.78
N LYS A 15 17.94 -19.65 3.26
CA LYS A 15 19.15 -19.02 3.80
C LYS A 15 19.20 -17.49 3.60
N HIS A 16 18.41 -16.95 2.68
CA HIS A 16 18.35 -15.51 2.39
C HIS A 16 17.10 -14.84 3.02
N ARG A 17 16.34 -15.58 3.83
CA ARG A 17 15.14 -15.07 4.52
C ARG A 17 15.56 -14.54 5.90
N HIS A 18 15.77 -13.23 5.96
CA HIS A 18 16.25 -12.56 7.19
C HIS A 18 15.14 -11.82 7.97
N GLN A 19 13.88 -11.86 7.52
CA GLN A 19 12.78 -11.21 8.24
C GLN A 19 12.44 -11.94 9.53
N THR A 20 12.49 -11.22 10.65
CA THR A 20 12.04 -11.71 11.96
C THR A 20 10.53 -11.57 12.09
N TYR A 21 9.90 -12.30 13.03
CA TYR A 21 8.47 -12.12 13.35
C TYR A 21 8.10 -10.69 13.70
N TRP A 22 8.97 -9.98 14.44
CA TRP A 22 8.79 -8.56 14.75
C TRP A 22 8.86 -7.67 13.52
N ASP A 23 9.73 -7.97 12.56
CA ASP A 23 9.81 -7.23 11.30
C ASP A 23 8.55 -7.40 10.48
N MET A 24 8.02 -8.64 10.45
CA MET A 24 6.78 -8.91 9.75
C MET A 24 5.60 -8.20 10.42
N PHE A 25 5.50 -8.23 11.75
CA PHE A 25 4.48 -7.48 12.49
C PHE A 25 4.58 -5.97 12.23
N ALA A 26 5.80 -5.42 12.34
CA ALA A 26 6.05 -4.00 12.14
C ALA A 26 5.70 -3.55 10.72
N THR A 27 6.11 -4.30 9.71
CA THR A 27 5.76 -4.00 8.31
C THR A 27 4.27 -4.08 8.07
N TRP A 28 3.54 -5.03 8.66
CA TRP A 28 2.09 -5.10 8.50
C TRP A 28 1.36 -3.93 9.18
N VAL A 29 1.78 -3.55 10.38
CA VAL A 29 1.21 -2.37 11.07
C VAL A 29 1.52 -1.09 10.28
N GLY A 30 2.77 -0.91 9.85
CA GLY A 30 3.21 0.24 9.06
C GLY A 30 2.50 0.34 7.71
N ALA A 31 2.38 -0.76 6.98
CA ALA A 31 1.68 -0.81 5.69
C ALA A 31 0.18 -0.47 5.80
N ASN A 32 -0.45 -0.83 6.94
CA ASN A 32 -1.83 -0.47 7.21
C ASN A 32 -2.01 0.97 7.69
N ALA A 33 -0.98 1.61 8.24
CA ALA A 33 -1.01 3.01 8.67
C ALA A 33 -0.80 3.98 7.48
N ASN A 34 -1.70 3.94 6.50
CA ASN A 34 -1.64 4.79 5.31
C ASN A 34 -2.78 5.82 5.27
N ASN A 35 -2.64 6.85 4.43
CA ASN A 35 -3.60 7.97 4.36
C ASN A 35 -5.05 7.50 4.12
N GLY A 36 -5.23 6.43 3.34
CA GLY A 36 -6.54 5.85 3.07
C GLY A 36 -7.20 5.26 4.33
N THR A 37 -6.48 4.53 5.16
CA THR A 37 -7.05 3.93 6.38
C THR A 37 -7.39 4.99 7.43
N TRP A 38 -6.55 6.01 7.58
CA TRP A 38 -6.85 7.17 8.44
C TRP A 38 -8.11 7.90 7.98
N TYR A 39 -8.26 8.13 6.67
CA TYR A 39 -9.45 8.76 6.10
C TYR A 39 -10.71 7.93 6.37
N VAL A 40 -10.66 6.61 6.13
CA VAL A 40 -11.78 5.70 6.42
C VAL A 40 -12.12 5.69 7.91
N GLY A 41 -11.13 5.75 8.80
CA GLY A 41 -11.36 5.89 10.25
C GLY A 41 -12.16 7.16 10.60
N GLY A 42 -11.85 8.28 9.95
CA GLY A 42 -12.62 9.52 10.09
C GLY A 42 -14.07 9.38 9.61
N VAL A 43 -14.29 8.70 8.48
CA VAL A 43 -15.64 8.40 7.97
C VAL A 43 -16.43 7.51 8.94
N ILE A 44 -15.79 6.48 9.50
CA ILE A 44 -16.39 5.57 10.49
C ILE A 44 -16.81 6.33 11.75
N ALA A 45 -15.97 7.27 12.23
CA ALA A 45 -16.32 8.11 13.36
C ALA A 45 -17.55 8.97 13.08
N ALA A 46 -17.70 9.49 11.86
CA ALA A 46 -18.84 10.30 11.45
C ALA A 46 -20.15 9.50 11.21
N CYS A 47 -20.05 8.27 10.71
CA CYS A 47 -21.21 7.45 10.32
C CYS A 47 -21.78 6.56 11.44
N GLY A 48 -21.14 6.52 12.61
CA GLY A 48 -21.57 5.71 13.76
C GLY A 48 -20.42 4.85 14.28
N PHE A 49 -19.67 5.40 15.22
CA PHE A 49 -18.42 4.81 15.72
C PHE A 49 -18.56 3.35 16.15
N VAL A 50 -19.57 3.03 16.97
CA VAL A 50 -19.71 1.68 17.56
C VAL A 50 -20.10 0.64 16.54
N THR A 51 -21.09 0.91 15.69
CA THR A 51 -21.59 -0.05 14.70
C THR A 51 -20.55 -0.26 13.59
N ALA A 52 -20.02 0.82 13.02
CA ALA A 52 -19.06 0.74 11.94
C ALA A 52 -17.71 0.15 12.38
N SER A 53 -17.22 0.47 13.60
CA SER A 53 -16.00 -0.16 14.12
C SER A 53 -16.17 -1.64 14.39
N THR A 54 -17.32 -2.06 14.94
CA THR A 54 -17.60 -3.48 15.20
C THR A 54 -17.66 -4.28 13.90
N THR A 55 -18.36 -3.76 12.88
CA THR A 55 -18.40 -4.37 11.55
C THR A 55 -17.00 -4.45 10.93
N LEU A 56 -16.19 -3.39 11.04
CA LEU A 56 -14.83 -3.37 10.52
C LEU A 56 -13.95 -4.44 11.18
N VAL A 57 -14.05 -4.62 12.50
CA VAL A 57 -13.29 -5.67 13.21
C VAL A 57 -13.69 -7.06 12.73
N ILE A 58 -15.00 -7.33 12.61
CA ILE A 58 -15.50 -8.65 12.19
C ILE A 58 -15.06 -8.98 10.75
N VAL A 59 -15.29 -8.05 9.82
CA VAL A 59 -14.93 -8.23 8.40
C VAL A 59 -13.41 -8.26 8.23
N GLY A 60 -12.69 -7.44 9.00
CA GLY A 60 -11.24 -7.41 9.04
C GLY A 60 -10.67 -8.77 9.43
N LEU A 61 -11.12 -9.35 10.54
CA LEU A 61 -10.67 -10.68 10.99
C LEU A 61 -10.87 -11.76 9.92
N ALA A 62 -12.05 -11.82 9.30
CA ALA A 62 -12.33 -12.77 8.23
C ALA A 62 -11.38 -12.56 7.02
N SER A 63 -11.14 -11.31 6.64
CA SER A 63 -10.27 -10.96 5.51
C SER A 63 -8.80 -11.27 5.78
N TYR A 64 -8.34 -10.99 7.01
CA TYR A 64 -6.97 -11.27 7.43
C TYR A 64 -6.66 -12.76 7.52
N ILE A 65 -7.64 -13.61 7.83
CA ILE A 65 -7.47 -15.07 7.78
C ILE A 65 -7.18 -15.53 6.34
N LEU A 66 -7.95 -15.04 5.35
CA LEU A 66 -7.71 -15.36 3.95
C LEU A 66 -6.33 -14.86 3.49
N LEU A 67 -5.96 -13.66 3.92
CA LEU A 67 -4.65 -13.08 3.65
C LEU A 67 -3.51 -13.88 4.27
N ALA A 68 -3.67 -14.37 5.50
CA ALA A 68 -2.70 -15.23 6.18
C ALA A 68 -2.52 -16.57 5.45
N LEU A 69 -3.60 -17.17 4.95
CA LEU A 69 -3.53 -18.38 4.13
C LEU A 69 -2.78 -18.14 2.81
N ALA A 70 -3.08 -17.01 2.14
CA ALA A 70 -2.35 -16.60 0.93
C ALA A 70 -0.86 -16.35 1.21
N GLY A 71 -0.55 -15.66 2.32
CA GLY A 71 0.82 -15.44 2.79
C GLY A 71 1.55 -16.74 3.11
N TYR A 72 0.87 -17.72 3.71
CA TYR A 72 1.44 -19.04 3.99
C TYR A 72 1.80 -19.81 2.71
N MET A 73 0.98 -19.72 1.68
CA MET A 73 1.30 -20.29 0.35
C MET A 73 2.56 -19.63 -0.25
N GLY A 74 2.68 -18.31 -0.14
CA GLY A 74 3.89 -17.56 -0.54
C GLY A 74 5.12 -17.97 0.25
N TYR A 75 5.01 -18.11 1.57
CA TYR A 75 6.10 -18.55 2.43
C TYR A 75 6.60 -19.96 2.08
N LYS A 76 5.68 -20.90 1.82
CA LYS A 76 6.03 -22.29 1.51
C LYS A 76 6.68 -22.42 0.13
N THR A 77 6.19 -21.69 -0.86
CA THR A 77 6.68 -21.77 -2.25
C THR A 77 7.89 -20.90 -2.52
N GLY A 78 8.07 -19.79 -1.79
CA GLY A 78 9.14 -18.82 -2.05
C GLY A 78 8.97 -18.06 -3.37
N ILE A 79 7.77 -18.09 -3.94
CA ILE A 79 7.41 -17.47 -5.22
C ILE A 79 6.61 -16.19 -4.92
N PRO A 80 6.81 -15.09 -5.67
CA PRO A 80 6.03 -13.87 -5.53
C PRO A 80 4.54 -14.11 -5.78
N ALA A 81 3.68 -13.27 -5.21
CA ALA A 81 2.22 -13.41 -5.34
C ALA A 81 1.75 -13.52 -6.80
N MET A 82 2.36 -12.77 -7.72
CA MET A 82 2.06 -12.81 -9.16
C MET A 82 2.58 -14.08 -9.86
N GLY A 83 3.55 -14.78 -9.26
CA GLY A 83 3.96 -16.10 -9.69
C GLY A 83 2.99 -17.19 -9.23
N LEU A 84 2.41 -17.05 -8.04
CA LEU A 84 1.38 -17.97 -7.54
C LEU A 84 0.12 -17.96 -8.42
N THR A 85 -0.26 -16.81 -8.98
CA THR A 85 -1.42 -16.74 -9.90
C THR A 85 -1.21 -17.52 -11.20
N ARG A 86 0.06 -17.77 -11.60
CA ARG A 86 0.37 -18.65 -12.75
C ARG A 86 0.01 -20.11 -12.50
N ALA A 87 -0.01 -20.57 -11.25
CA ALA A 87 -0.41 -21.93 -10.91
C ALA A 87 -1.92 -22.16 -11.16
N SER A 88 -2.75 -21.12 -10.98
CA SER A 88 -4.21 -21.21 -11.17
C SER A 88 -4.68 -20.82 -12.58
N PHE A 89 -4.03 -19.84 -13.22
CA PHE A 89 -4.47 -19.29 -14.52
C PHE A 89 -3.55 -19.65 -15.70
N GLY A 90 -2.44 -20.34 -15.44
CA GLY A 90 -1.41 -20.64 -16.45
C GLY A 90 -0.56 -19.43 -16.82
N LEU A 91 0.49 -19.66 -17.64
CA LEU A 91 1.47 -18.63 -18.04
C LEU A 91 0.86 -17.46 -18.83
N ARG A 92 -0.08 -17.74 -19.74
CA ARG A 92 -0.76 -16.70 -20.53
C ARG A 92 -1.93 -16.07 -19.77
N GLY A 93 -2.65 -16.85 -18.96
CA GLY A 93 -3.79 -16.37 -18.19
C GLY A 93 -3.40 -15.51 -16.98
N SER A 94 -2.16 -15.63 -16.47
CA SER A 94 -1.67 -14.77 -15.38
C SER A 94 -1.53 -13.29 -15.76
N PHE A 95 -1.57 -12.96 -17.06
CA PHE A 95 -1.48 -11.58 -17.51
C PHE A 95 -2.67 -10.74 -17.03
N LEU A 96 -3.87 -11.33 -17.01
CA LEU A 96 -5.09 -10.63 -16.59
C LEU A 96 -5.07 -10.26 -15.10
N PRO A 97 -4.82 -11.18 -14.14
CA PRO A 97 -4.61 -10.82 -12.73
C PRO A 97 -3.47 -9.82 -12.55
N SER A 98 -2.41 -9.93 -13.36
CA SER A 98 -1.27 -9.02 -13.24
C SER A 98 -1.63 -7.59 -13.65
N LEU A 99 -2.41 -7.43 -14.72
CA LEU A 99 -2.88 -6.14 -15.20
C LEU A 99 -3.88 -5.50 -14.22
N ILE A 100 -4.81 -6.30 -13.68
CA ILE A 100 -5.77 -5.82 -12.67
C ILE A 100 -5.01 -5.31 -11.44
N ASN A 101 -4.01 -6.07 -10.97
CA ASN A 101 -3.21 -5.66 -9.83
C ASN A 101 -2.39 -4.39 -10.13
N LEU A 102 -1.85 -4.24 -11.34
CA LEU A 102 -1.16 -3.02 -11.76
C LEU A 102 -2.09 -1.80 -11.71
N VAL A 103 -3.29 -1.90 -12.29
CA VAL A 103 -4.29 -0.82 -12.29
C VAL A 103 -4.73 -0.51 -10.85
N GLN A 104 -4.95 -1.54 -10.03
CA GLN A 104 -5.26 -1.38 -8.61
C GLN A 104 -4.15 -0.63 -7.87
N PHE A 105 -2.88 -0.96 -8.09
CA PHE A 105 -1.76 -0.26 -7.48
C PHE A 105 -1.67 1.21 -7.92
N ILE A 106 -1.90 1.48 -9.21
CA ILE A 106 -1.94 2.86 -9.72
C ILE A 106 -3.09 3.65 -9.05
N GLY A 107 -4.30 3.06 -9.01
CA GLY A 107 -5.46 3.69 -8.37
C GLY A 107 -5.23 3.93 -6.88
N TRP A 108 -4.66 2.94 -6.18
CA TRP A 108 -4.34 3.04 -4.76
C TRP A 108 -3.30 4.14 -4.48
N ALA A 109 -2.23 4.21 -5.27
CA ALA A 109 -1.22 5.27 -5.15
C ALA A 109 -1.81 6.66 -5.45
N ALA A 110 -2.65 6.76 -6.48
CA ALA A 110 -3.31 8.01 -6.86
C ALA A 110 -4.22 8.53 -5.74
N VAL A 111 -5.07 7.67 -5.16
CA VAL A 111 -5.97 8.05 -4.05
C VAL A 111 -5.18 8.45 -2.80
N ASN A 112 -4.15 7.69 -2.41
CA ASN A 112 -3.33 8.03 -1.25
C ASN A 112 -2.58 9.35 -1.43
N THR A 113 -2.07 9.61 -2.63
CA THR A 113 -1.40 10.87 -2.96
C THR A 113 -2.38 12.03 -2.96
N PHE A 114 -3.59 11.82 -3.48
CA PHE A 114 -4.64 12.85 -3.49
C PHE A 114 -5.06 13.24 -2.07
N ILE A 115 -5.36 12.26 -1.20
CA ILE A 115 -5.71 12.52 0.21
C ILE A 115 -4.58 13.31 0.90
N ALA A 116 -3.32 12.88 0.73
CA ALA A 116 -2.19 13.60 1.31
C ALA A 116 -2.04 15.04 0.77
N ALA A 117 -2.20 15.23 -0.54
CA ALA A 117 -2.15 16.55 -1.16
C ALA A 117 -3.27 17.47 -0.66
N THR A 118 -4.47 16.92 -0.40
CA THR A 118 -5.55 17.70 0.23
C THR A 118 -5.17 18.13 1.64
N SER A 119 -4.60 17.24 2.47
CA SER A 119 -4.11 17.58 3.81
C SER A 119 -3.04 18.69 3.77
N ILE A 120 -2.10 18.63 2.82
CA ILE A 120 -1.12 19.71 2.63
C ILE A 120 -1.79 21.02 2.22
N SER A 121 -2.80 20.97 1.34
CA SER A 121 -3.55 22.17 0.96
C SER A 121 -4.23 22.83 2.16
N TYR A 122 -4.71 22.06 3.14
CA TYR A 122 -5.25 22.61 4.39
C TYR A 122 -4.16 23.24 5.26
N ILE A 123 -3.02 22.57 5.42
CA ILE A 123 -1.87 23.10 6.17
C ILE A 123 -1.37 24.42 5.55
N LEU A 124 -1.28 24.49 4.22
CA LEU A 124 -0.88 25.70 3.49
C LEU A 124 -1.91 26.82 3.60
N HIS A 125 -3.20 26.50 3.68
CA HIS A 125 -4.23 27.50 3.97
C HIS A 125 -4.03 28.10 5.35
N ASP A 126 -3.81 27.27 6.37
CA ASP A 126 -3.68 27.75 7.76
C ASP A 126 -2.37 28.52 8.00
N LEU A 127 -1.28 28.17 7.29
CA LEU A 127 0.00 28.86 7.41
C LEU A 127 0.15 30.09 6.50
N LEU A 128 -0.32 30.01 5.25
CA LEU A 128 -0.06 31.03 4.22
C LEU A 128 -1.33 31.75 3.75
N GLY A 129 -2.51 31.41 4.26
CA GLY A 129 -3.79 31.98 3.84
C GLY A 129 -4.21 31.59 2.41
N TRP A 130 -3.60 30.55 1.84
CA TRP A 130 -3.88 30.12 0.47
C TRP A 130 -5.24 29.45 0.34
N PRO A 131 -6.01 29.69 -0.75
CA PRO A 131 -7.34 29.11 -0.90
C PRO A 131 -7.31 27.57 -0.87
N VAL A 132 -8.19 26.99 -0.05
CA VAL A 132 -8.35 25.54 0.09
C VAL A 132 -8.89 24.92 -1.21
N TYR A 133 -8.51 23.67 -1.47
CA TYR A 133 -9.14 22.82 -2.47
C TYR A 133 -10.68 22.89 -2.39
N GLY A 134 -11.33 23.28 -3.49
CA GLY A 134 -12.79 23.48 -3.58
C GLY A 134 -13.25 24.95 -3.71
N LYS A 135 -12.38 25.95 -3.49
CA LYS A 135 -12.64 27.37 -3.74
C LYS A 135 -11.90 27.89 -4.99
N PRO A 136 -12.38 28.94 -5.68
CA PRO A 136 -11.68 29.50 -6.84
C PRO A 136 -10.24 29.90 -6.47
N GLY A 137 -9.25 29.36 -7.19
CA GLY A 137 -7.82 29.56 -6.93
C GLY A 137 -7.12 28.47 -6.09
N GLY A 138 -7.87 27.55 -5.45
CA GLY A 138 -7.29 26.49 -4.59
C GLY A 138 -6.55 25.37 -5.32
N ALA A 139 -6.62 25.33 -6.66
CA ALA A 139 -5.87 24.39 -7.47
C ALA A 139 -4.35 24.55 -7.31
N LYS A 140 -3.85 25.76 -7.02
CA LYS A 140 -2.40 26.00 -6.81
C LYS A 140 -1.87 25.30 -5.55
N GLY A 141 -2.64 25.33 -4.46
CA GLY A 141 -2.29 24.64 -3.21
C GLY A 141 -2.29 23.12 -3.37
N LEU A 142 -3.29 22.59 -4.10
CA LEU A 142 -3.34 21.16 -4.42
C LEU A 142 -2.18 20.72 -5.32
N VAL A 143 -1.89 21.46 -6.40
CA VAL A 143 -0.79 21.12 -7.32
C VAL A 143 0.54 21.14 -6.59
N LEU A 144 0.79 22.14 -5.73
CA LEU A 144 1.99 22.16 -4.89
C LEU A 144 2.02 20.96 -3.94
N GLY A 145 0.89 20.63 -3.29
CA GLY A 145 0.78 19.45 -2.43
C GLY A 145 1.06 18.13 -3.17
N ILE A 146 0.56 17.98 -4.40
CA ILE A 146 0.84 16.82 -5.25
C ILE A 146 2.33 16.75 -5.59
N LEU A 147 2.95 17.88 -5.95
CA LEU A 147 4.39 17.93 -6.27
C LEU A 147 5.24 17.55 -5.06
N VAL A 148 4.94 18.13 -3.89
CA VAL A 148 5.64 17.80 -2.64
C VAL A 148 5.48 16.31 -2.30
N MET A 149 4.26 15.79 -2.34
CA MET A 149 4.00 14.37 -2.06
C MET A 149 4.64 13.44 -3.09
N SER A 150 4.71 13.85 -4.35
CA SER A 150 5.34 13.07 -5.41
C SER A 150 6.85 12.99 -5.21
N VAL A 151 7.49 14.12 -4.82
CA VAL A 151 8.91 14.13 -4.45
C VAL A 151 9.17 13.26 -3.23
N LEU A 152 8.33 13.36 -2.18
CA LEU A 152 8.47 12.51 -0.99
C LEU A 152 8.30 11.02 -1.31
N HIS A 153 7.34 10.66 -2.17
CA HIS A 153 7.18 9.28 -2.62
C HIS A 153 8.40 8.79 -3.43
N LEU A 154 8.92 9.61 -4.35
CA LEU A 154 10.11 9.26 -5.13
C LEU A 154 11.36 9.10 -4.24
N LEU A 155 11.51 9.96 -3.24
CA LEU A 155 12.58 9.83 -2.25
C LEU A 155 12.41 8.54 -1.45
N SER A 156 11.22 8.26 -0.95
CA SER A 156 10.92 7.04 -0.20
C SER A 156 11.18 5.77 -1.02
N THR A 157 10.75 5.73 -2.29
CA THR A 157 11.01 4.57 -3.16
C THR A 157 12.48 4.43 -3.55
N SER A 158 13.21 5.54 -3.68
CA SER A 158 14.66 5.52 -3.97
C SER A 158 15.51 5.00 -2.80
N MET A 159 15.01 5.09 -1.57
CA MET A 159 15.75 4.68 -0.36
C MET A 159 15.79 3.16 -0.15
N GLY A 160 15.10 2.35 -0.97
CA GLY A 160 15.19 0.88 -0.97
C GLY A 160 14.54 0.19 0.24
N GLU A 161 14.49 -1.15 0.19
CA GLU A 161 13.77 -2.02 1.15
C GLU A 161 14.26 -1.92 2.61
N ARG A 162 15.56 -1.71 2.81
CA ARG A 162 16.17 -1.59 4.15
C ARG A 162 15.77 -0.30 4.85
N SER A 163 15.52 0.78 4.11
CA SER A 163 15.11 2.06 4.67
C SER A 163 13.66 2.04 5.10
N VAL A 164 12.79 1.36 4.35
CA VAL A 164 11.38 1.15 4.72
C VAL A 164 11.29 0.37 6.03
N GLN A 165 12.07 -0.70 6.19
CA GLN A 165 12.09 -1.48 7.44
C GLN A 165 12.55 -0.65 8.66
N ILE A 166 13.52 0.25 8.48
CA ILE A 166 14.01 1.12 9.57
C ILE A 166 12.97 2.19 9.90
N ILE A 167 12.33 2.80 8.90
CA ILE A 167 11.25 3.79 9.08
C ILE A 167 10.04 3.14 9.75
N GLU A 168 9.65 1.92 9.36
CA GLU A 168 8.54 1.17 9.96
C GLU A 168 8.84 0.78 11.41
N ARG A 169 10.08 0.36 11.73
CA ARG A 169 10.50 0.08 13.11
C ARG A 169 10.49 1.34 13.99
N LEU A 170 10.86 2.50 13.43
CA LEU A 170 10.84 3.78 14.14
C LEU A 170 9.43 4.34 14.29
N GLY A 171 8.53 4.13 13.31
CA GLY A 171 7.16 4.63 13.34
C GLY A 171 6.22 3.90 14.30
N ILE A 172 6.64 2.76 14.87
CA ILE A 172 5.88 1.95 15.83
C ILE A 172 6.31 2.21 17.28
N ILE A 173 7.49 2.82 17.50
CA ILE A 173 7.97 3.27 18.82
C ILE A 173 7.39 4.65 19.11
#